data_AF-A0A550GRB3-F1
#
_entry.id   AF-A0A550GRB3-F1
#
_cell.length_a   1.000
_cell.length_b   1.000
_cell.length_c   1.000
_cell.angle_alpha   90.00
_cell.angle_beta   90.00
_cell.angle_gamma   90.00
#
_symmetry.space_group_name_H-M   'P 1'
#
loop_
_entity.id
_entity.type
_entity.pdbx_description
1 polymer ?
#
loop_
_entity_poly.entity_id
_entity_poly.type
_entity_poly.pdbx_seq_one_letter_code
_entity_poly.pdbx_strand_id
1 'polypeptide(L)'
;MFEPWLIAPIASIISILAGLYFYYFVEKKDSGTKRMKEISEAIRQGSKAFLKREYTILAIFVIIVGTLMGIVLPEPIWSTANPMENISMSLAYFFGAMFSALAGYVGMDIATKANAKAAYAAKGGLNKAFPIGFRGGAVMGLAVVGFSLLGISIVYFITGNARIVLGFSFGASALALFAKAGGGIFTKTADISADLVGKVELGIPEDDPRNPAVIADNVGDNVGDVAGMGADLADSYIASIVAVMLLATAISGTVGTGIDLIQIPLVFAGIGIFASILGAFALRIGETGNPGKALNLGTYITCILFGIFTLIATYYLQIPWQLWGAGIVGLSAGIIIGTTSDYFTSEGKKPVLKTAEASKSGAATNIITGFSYGLQSVFPPLLGIGIAAAVAYFLCNPLGEGYAVFGVGMAAIGMLSIVGLIISNDAYGPIVDNSRGIAEQAGLGEEVIRITDELDAAGNTAKAINKGFAIGAAGLTVI
;
A
#
# COMPACT_ATOMS: atom_id res chain seq x y z
N MET A 1 1.95 29.87 18.35
CA MET A 1 1.50 29.95 16.94
C MET A 1 1.39 28.52 16.46
N PHE A 2 0.24 28.08 15.93
CA PHE A 2 0.05 26.69 15.50
C PHE A 2 0.77 26.49 14.16
N GLU A 3 1.81 25.65 14.12
CA GLU A 3 2.48 25.31 12.86
C GLU A 3 1.62 24.30 12.08
N PRO A 4 1.09 24.65 10.89
CA PRO A 4 0.08 23.83 10.22
C PRO A 4 0.52 22.40 9.91
N TRP A 5 1.82 22.19 9.67
CA TRP A 5 2.39 20.88 9.34
C TRP A 5 2.37 19.90 10.52
N LEU A 6 2.16 20.36 11.76
CA LEU A 6 1.97 19.48 12.92
C LEU A 6 0.75 18.56 12.79
N ILE A 7 -0.15 18.85 11.84
CA ILE A 7 -1.21 17.92 11.45
C ILE A 7 -0.65 16.56 11.01
N ALA A 8 0.54 16.51 10.39
CA ALA A 8 1.17 15.29 9.89
C ALA A 8 1.51 14.29 11.01
N PRO A 9 2.33 14.64 12.03
CA PRO A 9 2.60 13.71 13.13
C PRO A 9 1.34 13.40 13.96
N ILE A 10 0.42 14.35 14.13
CA ILE A 10 -0.85 14.12 14.84
C ILE A 10 -1.70 13.08 14.09
N ALA A 11 -1.91 13.26 12.78
CA ALA A 11 -2.63 12.31 11.94
C ALA A 11 -1.98 10.93 11.98
N SER A 12 -0.64 10.88 11.95
CA SER A 12 0.12 9.64 12.01
C SER A 12 -0.12 8.86 13.31
N ILE A 13 -0.08 9.54 14.45
CA ILE A 13 -0.38 8.92 15.76
C ILE A 13 -1.83 8.42 15.79
N ILE A 14 -2.78 9.22 15.31
CA ILE A 14 -4.19 8.83 15.24
C ILE A 14 -4.39 7.64 14.31
N SER A 15 -3.65 7.56 13.19
CA SER A 15 -3.63 6.42 12.27
C SER A 15 -3.20 5.13 12.99
N ILE A 16 -2.09 5.19 13.71
CA ILE A 16 -1.57 4.05 14.48
C ILE A 16 -2.58 3.62 15.54
N LEU A 17 -3.21 4.57 16.26
CA LEU A 17 -4.25 4.28 17.25
C LEU A 17 -5.50 3.65 16.62
N ALA A 18 -5.94 4.14 15.45
CA ALA A 18 -7.05 3.57 14.70
C ALA A 18 -6.71 2.15 14.20
N GLY A 19 -5.48 1.93 13.73
CA GLY A 19 -4.95 0.60 13.40
C GLY A 19 -4.97 -0.34 14.60
N LEU A 20 -4.50 0.11 15.77
CA LEU A 20 -4.55 -0.67 17.01
C LEU A 20 -6.00 -1.00 17.43
N TYR A 21 -6.94 -0.07 17.25
CA TYR A 21 -8.35 -0.34 17.48
C TYR A 21 -8.87 -1.48 16.59
N PHE A 22 -8.55 -1.47 15.29
CA PHE A 22 -8.90 -2.57 14.39
C PHE A 22 -8.17 -3.88 14.73
N TYR A 23 -6.91 -3.80 15.15
CA TYR A 23 -6.14 -4.95 15.61
C TYR A 23 -6.84 -5.66 16.76
N TYR A 24 -7.18 -4.92 17.83
CA TYR A 24 -7.90 -5.50 18.97
C TYR A 24 -9.31 -5.97 18.61
N PHE A 25 -9.97 -5.33 17.64
CA PHE A 25 -11.26 -5.81 17.14
C PHE A 25 -11.14 -7.20 16.51
N VAL A 26 -10.15 -7.41 15.64
CA VAL A 26 -9.88 -8.69 14.97
C VAL A 26 -9.40 -9.72 15.99
N GLU A 27 -8.49 -9.34 16.89
CA GLU A 27 -7.93 -10.25 17.88
C GLU A 27 -9.00 -10.91 18.76
N LYS A 28 -10.07 -10.18 19.12
CA LYS A 28 -11.19 -10.69 19.92
C LYS A 28 -12.10 -11.69 19.18
N LYS A 29 -11.96 -11.89 17.86
CA LYS A 29 -12.80 -12.82 17.09
C LYS A 29 -12.35 -14.27 17.28
N ASP A 30 -13.30 -15.20 17.21
CA ASP A 30 -13.02 -16.62 17.33
C ASP A 30 -12.22 -17.12 16.11
N SER A 31 -11.19 -17.92 16.36
CA SER A 31 -10.35 -18.56 15.34
C SER A 31 -10.87 -19.94 14.94
N GLY A 32 -12.06 -20.31 15.42
CA GLY A 32 -12.79 -21.48 14.97
C GLY A 32 -12.30 -22.79 15.57
N THR A 33 -12.29 -23.84 14.75
CA THR A 33 -12.04 -25.21 15.20
C THR A 33 -10.58 -25.43 15.59
N LYS A 34 -10.30 -26.54 16.30
CA LYS A 34 -8.92 -26.94 16.63
C LYS A 34 -8.06 -27.07 15.36
N ARG A 35 -8.60 -27.67 14.31
CA ARG A 35 -7.91 -27.84 13.02
C ARG A 35 -7.53 -26.51 12.38
N MET A 36 -8.44 -25.54 12.36
CA MET A 36 -8.16 -24.19 11.83
C MET A 36 -7.03 -23.50 12.61
N LYS A 37 -7.03 -23.63 13.95
CA LYS A 37 -5.97 -23.08 14.80
C LYS A 37 -4.62 -23.72 14.53
N GLU A 38 -4.57 -25.04 14.30
CA GLU A 38 -3.35 -25.75 13.94
C GLU A 38 -2.77 -25.26 12.60
N ILE A 39 -3.62 -25.10 11.57
CA ILE A 39 -3.22 -24.62 10.24
C ILE A 39 -2.73 -23.17 10.31
N SER A 40 -3.53 -22.29 10.93
CA SER A 40 -3.17 -20.87 11.12
C SER A 40 -1.87 -20.71 11.90
N GLU A 41 -1.62 -21.56 12.91
CA GLU A 41 -0.35 -21.54 13.64
C GLU A 41 0.82 -21.99 12.78
N ALA A 42 0.66 -23.01 11.92
CA ALA A 42 1.69 -23.43 10.98
C ALA A 42 2.05 -22.32 10.00
N ILE A 43 1.04 -21.64 9.43
CA ILE A 43 1.23 -20.47 8.56
C ILE A 43 1.98 -19.37 9.33
N ARG A 44 1.51 -19.02 10.53
CA ARG A 44 2.12 -17.97 11.35
C ARG A 44 3.58 -18.28 11.73
N GLN A 45 3.90 -19.53 12.04
CA GLN A 45 5.26 -19.96 12.32
C GLN A 45 6.15 -19.86 11.09
N GLY A 46 5.66 -20.31 9.92
CA GLY A 46 6.35 -20.19 8.64
C GLY A 46 6.65 -18.74 8.27
N SER A 47 5.65 -17.86 8.35
CA SER A 47 5.79 -16.43 8.04
C SER A 47 6.80 -15.75 8.96
N LYS A 48 6.75 -16.04 10.28
CA LYS A 48 7.72 -15.51 11.25
C LYS A 48 9.13 -16.03 11.01
N ALA A 49 9.29 -17.31 10.66
CA ALA A 49 10.59 -17.89 10.36
C ALA A 49 11.22 -17.26 9.12
N PHE A 50 10.43 -17.09 8.05
CA PHE A 50 10.87 -16.43 6.82
C PHE A 50 11.27 -14.98 7.07
N LEU A 51 10.39 -14.16 7.64
CA LEU A 51 10.67 -12.74 7.87
C LEU A 51 11.84 -12.53 8.83
N LYS A 52 11.99 -13.38 9.86
CA LYS A 52 13.18 -13.33 10.73
C LYS A 52 14.46 -13.55 9.93
N ARG A 53 14.46 -14.53 9.02
CA ARG A 53 15.64 -14.84 8.20
C ARG A 53 15.93 -13.72 7.21
N GLU A 54 14.91 -13.25 6.50
CA GLU A 54 15.01 -12.14 5.55
C GLU A 54 15.54 -10.88 6.26
N TYR A 55 14.89 -10.44 7.33
CA TYR A 55 15.26 -9.21 8.04
C TYR A 55 16.65 -9.30 8.69
N THR A 56 17.09 -10.49 9.10
CA THR A 56 18.47 -10.67 9.61
C THR A 56 19.50 -10.39 8.51
N ILE A 57 19.26 -10.85 7.28
CA ILE A 57 20.14 -10.61 6.14
C ILE A 57 20.06 -9.14 5.72
N LEU A 58 18.84 -8.57 5.66
CA LEU A 58 18.64 -7.17 5.31
C LEU A 58 19.26 -6.21 6.32
N ALA A 59 19.23 -6.54 7.62
CA ALA A 59 19.90 -5.72 8.64
C ALA A 59 21.40 -5.58 8.38
N ILE A 60 22.07 -6.66 7.95
CA ILE A 60 23.50 -6.62 7.60
C ILE A 60 23.72 -5.69 6.40
N PHE A 61 22.89 -5.83 5.36
CA PHE A 61 22.96 -4.98 4.17
C PHE A 61 22.74 -3.49 4.51
N VAL A 62 21.69 -3.19 5.28
CA VAL A 62 21.36 -1.85 5.76
C VAL A 62 22.53 -1.26 6.56
N ILE A 63 23.16 -2.02 7.47
CA ILE A 63 24.34 -1.56 8.22
C ILE A 63 25.49 -1.18 7.28
N ILE A 64 25.80 -2.02 6.29
CA ILE A 64 26.88 -1.77 5.34
C ILE A 64 26.59 -0.51 4.52
N VAL A 65 25.41 -0.42 3.91
CA VAL A 65 25.03 0.72 3.06
C VAL A 65 24.91 2.00 3.88
N GLY A 66 24.28 1.97 5.04
CA GLY A 66 24.14 3.12 5.93
C GLY A 66 25.49 3.65 6.42
N THR A 67 26.46 2.76 6.66
CA THR A 67 27.85 3.15 7.00
C THR A 67 28.53 3.82 5.81
N LEU A 68 28.44 3.23 4.62
CA LEU A 68 29.00 3.82 3.40
C LEU A 68 28.37 5.18 3.07
N MET A 69 27.04 5.30 3.23
CA MET A 69 26.33 6.57 3.08
C MET A 69 26.83 7.61 4.08
N GLY A 70 27.00 7.25 5.36
CA GLY A 70 27.59 8.16 6.35
C GLY A 70 28.98 8.63 5.95
N ILE A 71 29.80 7.76 5.34
CA ILE A 71 31.15 8.12 4.90
C ILE A 71 31.15 9.04 3.67
N VAL A 72 30.23 8.85 2.72
CA VAL A 72 30.30 9.45 1.38
C VAL A 72 29.29 10.58 1.15
N LEU A 73 28.15 10.58 1.85
CA LEU A 73 27.03 11.48 1.61
C LEU A 73 26.71 12.39 2.80
N PRO A 74 26.29 13.64 2.57
CA PRO A 74 26.11 14.29 1.26
C PRO A 74 27.44 14.61 0.54
N GLU A 75 28.52 14.78 1.29
CA GLU A 75 29.89 14.87 0.79
C GLU A 75 30.78 13.93 1.60
N PRO A 76 31.93 13.48 1.08
CA PRO A 76 32.80 12.60 1.84
C PRO A 76 33.23 13.22 3.17
N ILE A 77 33.27 12.44 4.26
CA ILE A 77 33.57 12.94 5.63
C ILE A 77 34.90 13.71 5.68
N TRP A 78 35.88 13.34 4.85
CA TRP A 78 37.18 14.03 4.78
C TRP A 78 37.15 15.35 4.00
N SER A 79 36.08 15.63 3.27
CA SER A 79 35.89 16.85 2.47
C SER A 79 34.81 17.78 3.03
N THR A 80 33.89 17.27 3.84
CA THR A 80 32.76 18.06 4.36
C THR A 80 33.18 19.06 5.44
N ALA A 81 32.58 20.25 5.40
CA ALA A 81 32.70 21.24 6.48
C ALA A 81 31.83 20.88 7.70
N ASN A 82 30.84 20.00 7.55
CA ASN A 82 29.91 19.62 8.62
C ASN A 82 29.65 18.11 8.67
N PRO A 83 30.50 17.33 9.36
CA PRO A 83 30.33 15.89 9.52
C PRO A 83 29.01 15.49 10.20
N MET A 84 28.33 16.43 10.88
CA MET A 84 27.05 16.14 11.52
C MET A 84 25.94 15.86 10.51
N GLU A 85 26.00 16.45 9.31
CA GLU A 85 24.98 16.23 8.27
C GLU A 85 25.06 14.80 7.73
N ASN A 86 26.27 14.29 7.50
CA ASN A 86 26.55 12.90 7.16
C ASN A 86 25.99 11.92 8.20
N ILE A 87 26.28 12.17 9.49
CA ILE A 87 25.79 11.34 10.59
C ILE A 87 24.26 11.38 10.65
N SER A 88 23.67 12.56 10.52
CA SER A 88 22.22 12.74 10.55
C SER A 88 21.53 12.02 9.39
N MET A 89 22.09 12.07 8.19
CA MET A 89 21.58 11.36 7.01
C MET A 89 21.68 9.85 7.17
N SER A 90 22.79 9.33 7.71
CA SER A 90 22.97 7.91 8.02
C SER A 90 22.00 7.42 9.11
N LEU A 91 21.80 8.21 10.17
CA LEU A 91 20.81 7.92 11.21
C LEU A 91 19.39 7.93 10.66
N ALA A 92 19.06 8.91 9.81
CA ALA A 92 17.77 8.96 9.13
C ALA A 92 17.55 7.71 8.26
N TYR A 93 18.58 7.25 7.55
CA TYR A 93 18.56 6.01 6.77
C TYR A 93 18.25 4.78 7.64
N PHE A 94 18.94 4.59 8.76
CA PHE A 94 18.63 3.48 9.67
C PHE A 94 17.21 3.56 10.23
N PHE A 95 16.76 4.78 10.53
CA PHE A 95 15.42 5.03 11.02
C PHE A 95 14.35 4.68 9.98
N GLY A 96 14.58 5.03 8.70
CA GLY A 96 13.73 4.69 7.56
C GLY A 96 13.60 3.19 7.35
N ALA A 97 14.74 2.48 7.36
CA ALA A 97 14.75 1.02 7.25
C ALA A 97 13.97 0.37 8.41
N MET A 98 14.18 0.84 9.64
CA MET A 98 13.45 0.32 10.82
C MET A 98 11.95 0.53 10.71
N PHE A 99 11.50 1.72 10.28
CA PHE A 99 10.07 2.04 10.15
C PHE A 99 9.40 1.23 9.04
N SER A 100 10.08 1.04 7.91
CA SER A 100 9.62 0.16 6.83
C SER A 100 9.47 -1.29 7.31
N ALA A 101 10.47 -1.82 8.05
CA ALA A 101 10.42 -3.16 8.64
C ALA A 101 9.27 -3.33 9.65
N LEU A 102 9.04 -2.32 10.50
CA LEU A 102 7.95 -2.33 11.47
C LEU A 102 6.58 -2.36 10.78
N ALA A 103 6.40 -1.58 9.71
CA ALA A 103 5.15 -1.57 8.95
C ALA A 103 4.86 -2.95 8.33
N GLY A 104 5.85 -3.56 7.66
CA GLY A 104 5.72 -4.90 7.08
C GLY A 104 5.45 -5.99 8.12
N TYR A 105 6.15 -5.94 9.26
CA TYR A 105 5.96 -6.89 10.35
C TYR A 105 4.57 -6.79 11.00
N VAL A 106 4.09 -5.56 11.26
CA VAL A 106 2.74 -5.34 11.83
C VAL A 106 1.67 -5.85 10.87
N GLY A 107 1.81 -5.61 9.56
CA GLY A 107 0.91 -6.14 8.54
C GLY A 107 0.86 -7.67 8.51
N MET A 108 2.01 -8.34 8.54
CA MET A 108 2.06 -9.81 8.55
C MET A 108 1.49 -10.40 9.85
N ASP A 109 1.78 -9.81 11.02
CA ASP A 109 1.26 -10.32 12.30
C ASP A 109 -0.27 -10.26 12.37
N ILE A 110 -0.89 -9.18 11.88
CA ILE A 110 -2.35 -9.10 11.84
C ILE A 110 -2.95 -9.99 10.74
N ALA A 111 -2.33 -10.09 9.57
CA ALA A 111 -2.84 -10.93 8.48
C ALA A 111 -2.91 -12.41 8.88
N THR A 112 -1.83 -12.93 9.48
CA THR A 112 -1.76 -14.31 10.00
C THR A 112 -2.71 -14.57 11.17
N LYS A 113 -3.19 -13.54 11.87
CA LYS A 113 -4.24 -13.65 12.91
C LYS A 113 -5.63 -13.55 12.31
N ALA A 114 -5.82 -12.73 11.27
CA ALA A 114 -7.11 -12.42 10.68
C ALA A 114 -7.65 -13.55 9.80
N ASN A 115 -6.76 -14.28 9.10
CA ASN A 115 -7.13 -15.32 8.14
C ASN A 115 -8.10 -16.39 8.70
N ALA A 116 -7.73 -17.12 9.76
CA ALA A 116 -8.59 -18.15 10.35
C ALA A 116 -9.89 -17.57 10.92
N LYS A 117 -9.85 -16.34 11.40
CA LYS A 117 -11.03 -15.66 11.99
C LYS A 117 -12.02 -15.26 10.90
N ALA A 118 -11.54 -14.79 9.76
CA ALA A 118 -12.38 -14.47 8.60
C ALA A 118 -12.96 -15.77 7.99
N ALA A 119 -12.15 -16.82 7.84
CA ALA A 119 -12.61 -18.15 7.41
C ALA A 119 -13.73 -18.70 8.32
N TYR A 120 -13.58 -18.58 9.64
CA TYR A 120 -14.60 -19.05 10.57
C TYR A 120 -15.88 -18.22 10.50
N ALA A 121 -15.74 -16.90 10.37
CA ALA A 121 -16.88 -15.99 10.26
C ALA A 121 -17.67 -16.16 8.96
N ALA A 122 -17.07 -16.70 7.90
CA ALA A 122 -17.74 -16.99 6.64
C ALA A 122 -18.89 -18.01 6.79
N LYS A 123 -18.88 -18.87 7.83
CA LYS A 123 -20.04 -19.70 8.21
C LYS A 123 -21.31 -18.90 8.48
N GLY A 124 -21.16 -17.64 8.89
CA GLY A 124 -22.27 -16.75 9.18
C GLY A 124 -22.55 -15.74 8.09
N GLY A 125 -22.00 -15.92 6.88
CA GLY A 125 -22.23 -15.09 5.72
C GLY A 125 -21.16 -14.03 5.44
N LEU A 126 -21.26 -13.44 4.25
CA LEU A 126 -20.35 -12.42 3.73
C LEU A 126 -20.25 -11.20 4.66
N ASN A 127 -21.38 -10.75 5.22
CA ASN A 127 -21.46 -9.60 6.11
C ASN A 127 -20.68 -9.77 7.44
N LYS A 128 -20.36 -11.00 7.84
CA LYS A 128 -19.54 -11.29 9.02
C LYS A 128 -18.07 -11.51 8.69
N ALA A 129 -17.76 -12.16 7.57
CA ALA A 129 -16.40 -12.42 7.14
C ALA A 129 -15.69 -11.16 6.62
N PHE A 130 -16.36 -10.42 5.73
CA PHE A 130 -15.78 -9.24 5.08
C PHE A 130 -15.23 -8.20 6.07
N PRO A 131 -15.92 -7.79 7.15
CA PRO A 131 -15.37 -6.81 8.09
C PRO A 131 -14.13 -7.31 8.84
N ILE A 132 -13.95 -8.62 9.02
CA ILE A 132 -12.75 -9.16 9.68
C ILE A 132 -11.56 -9.10 8.73
N GLY A 133 -11.73 -9.57 7.49
CA GLY A 133 -10.69 -9.47 6.46
C GLY A 133 -10.31 -8.00 6.22
N PHE A 134 -11.30 -7.14 6.00
CA PHE A 134 -11.05 -5.74 5.67
C PHE A 134 -10.38 -4.99 6.83
N ARG A 135 -10.84 -5.20 8.07
CA ARG A 135 -10.20 -4.56 9.23
C ARG A 135 -8.80 -5.10 9.47
N GLY A 136 -8.52 -6.36 9.15
CA GLY A 136 -7.17 -6.90 9.12
C GLY A 136 -6.27 -6.14 8.15
N GLY A 137 -6.73 -5.93 6.92
CA GLY A 137 -6.03 -5.10 5.92
C GLY A 137 -5.90 -3.64 6.37
N ALA A 138 -6.92 -3.09 7.01
CA ALA A 138 -6.92 -1.71 7.52
C ALA A 138 -5.85 -1.46 8.58
N VAL A 139 -5.53 -2.45 9.42
CA VAL A 139 -4.39 -2.33 10.35
C VAL A 139 -3.10 -2.08 9.58
N MET A 140 -2.85 -2.85 8.52
CA MET A 140 -1.65 -2.71 7.70
C MET A 140 -1.62 -1.35 7.00
N GLY A 141 -2.70 -0.96 6.31
CA GLY A 141 -2.75 0.31 5.59
C GLY A 141 -2.53 1.53 6.49
N LEU A 142 -3.17 1.55 7.67
CA LEU A 142 -3.02 2.63 8.64
C LEU A 142 -1.65 2.62 9.34
N ALA A 143 -1.07 1.44 9.59
CA ALA A 143 0.28 1.31 10.12
C ALA A 143 1.33 1.81 9.12
N VAL A 144 1.22 1.46 7.84
CA VAL A 144 2.14 1.90 6.78
C VAL A 144 2.18 3.43 6.69
N VAL A 145 1.02 4.08 6.49
CA VAL A 145 0.99 5.55 6.38
C VAL A 145 1.33 6.23 7.70
N GLY A 146 0.91 5.64 8.82
CA GLY A 146 1.18 6.17 10.17
C GLY A 146 2.66 6.15 10.51
N PHE A 147 3.35 5.02 10.34
CA PHE A 147 4.80 4.97 10.57
C PHE A 147 5.53 5.85 9.57
N SER A 148 5.22 5.74 8.28
CA SER A 148 5.91 6.53 7.24
C SER A 148 5.86 8.03 7.49
N LEU A 149 4.67 8.60 7.70
CA LEU A 149 4.54 10.05 7.92
C LEU A 149 5.04 10.48 9.29
N LEU A 150 4.94 9.64 10.34
CA LEU A 150 5.54 9.92 11.64
C LEU A 150 7.07 9.97 11.54
N GLY A 151 7.67 9.03 10.82
CA GLY A 151 9.12 8.96 10.61
C GLY A 151 9.65 10.19 9.89
N ILE A 152 9.02 10.56 8.77
CA ILE A 152 9.29 11.81 8.05
C ILE A 152 9.18 13.02 9.00
N SER A 153 8.08 13.10 9.75
CA SER A 153 7.80 14.22 10.66
C SER A 153 8.84 14.33 11.78
N ILE A 154 9.28 13.22 12.36
CA ILE A 154 10.32 13.20 13.40
C ILE A 154 11.65 13.70 12.85
N VAL A 155 12.10 13.16 11.71
CA VAL A 155 13.37 13.56 11.10
C VAL A 155 13.32 15.03 10.71
N TYR A 156 12.21 15.50 10.14
CA TYR A 156 12.03 16.90 9.78
C TYR A 156 11.94 17.82 11.02
N PHE A 157 11.23 17.42 12.08
CA PHE A 157 11.14 18.20 13.32
C PHE A 157 12.51 18.44 13.97
N ILE A 158 13.37 17.42 13.98
CA ILE A 158 14.69 17.49 14.61
C ILE A 158 15.66 18.33 13.77
N THR A 159 15.56 18.23 12.44
CA THR A 159 16.61 18.73 11.53
C THR A 159 16.22 19.99 10.76
N GLY A 160 14.94 20.22 10.53
CA GLY A 160 14.41 21.24 9.62
C GLY A 160 14.86 21.07 8.16
N ASN A 161 15.42 19.91 7.77
CA ASN A 161 16.11 19.75 6.50
C ASN A 161 15.58 18.56 5.69
N ALA A 162 14.89 18.86 4.58
CA ALA A 162 14.36 17.85 3.67
C ALA A 162 15.42 16.92 3.06
N ARG A 163 16.68 17.37 2.94
CA ARG A 163 17.80 16.51 2.48
C ARG A 163 18.13 15.43 3.50
N ILE A 164 18.00 15.68 4.80
CA ILE A 164 18.21 14.62 5.80
C ILE A 164 17.02 13.64 5.78
N VAL A 165 15.80 14.14 5.53
CA VAL A 165 14.62 13.29 5.31
C VAL A 165 14.80 12.37 4.08
N LEU A 166 15.56 12.77 3.06
CA LEU A 166 15.95 11.88 1.96
C LEU A 166 16.73 10.65 2.43
N GLY A 167 17.56 10.78 3.47
CA GLY A 167 18.19 9.63 4.12
C GLY A 167 17.16 8.61 4.60
N PHE A 168 16.09 9.07 5.28
CA PHE A 168 14.96 8.24 5.70
C PHE A 168 14.27 7.55 4.53
N SER A 169 14.03 8.27 3.43
CA SER A 169 13.49 7.68 2.21
C SER A 169 14.37 6.54 1.68
N PHE A 170 15.68 6.77 1.53
CA PHE A 170 16.60 5.73 1.05
C PHE A 170 16.63 4.49 1.95
N GLY A 171 16.50 4.67 3.26
CA GLY A 171 16.40 3.58 4.22
C GLY A 171 15.17 2.71 3.99
N ALA A 172 14.02 3.37 3.80
CA ALA A 172 12.76 2.68 3.51
C ALA A 172 12.83 1.91 2.18
N SER A 173 13.36 2.53 1.11
CA SER A 173 13.52 1.89 -0.20
C SER A 173 14.45 0.69 -0.17
N ALA A 174 15.57 0.80 0.55
CA ALA A 174 16.56 -0.27 0.66
C ALA A 174 15.94 -1.54 1.25
N LEU A 175 15.07 -1.41 2.26
CA LEU A 175 14.39 -2.56 2.84
C LEU A 175 13.24 -3.06 1.95
N ALA A 176 12.45 -2.14 1.37
CA ALA A 176 11.31 -2.47 0.55
C ALA A 176 11.66 -3.30 -0.70
N LEU A 177 12.74 -2.91 -1.40
CA LEU A 177 13.21 -3.60 -2.60
C LEU A 177 13.42 -5.10 -2.36
N PHE A 178 14.16 -5.43 -1.29
CA PHE A 178 14.47 -6.82 -1.00
C PHE A 178 13.32 -7.56 -0.34
N ALA A 179 12.53 -6.91 0.52
CA ALA A 179 11.35 -7.54 1.13
C ALA A 179 10.32 -7.96 0.06
N LYS A 180 10.10 -7.09 -0.94
CA LYS A 180 9.21 -7.40 -2.07
C LYS A 180 9.78 -8.50 -2.95
N ALA A 181 11.07 -8.45 -3.28
CA ALA A 181 11.70 -9.46 -4.14
C ALA A 181 11.79 -10.82 -3.43
N GLY A 182 12.26 -10.86 -2.18
CA GLY A 182 12.41 -12.07 -1.38
C GLY A 182 11.08 -12.74 -1.10
N GLY A 183 10.14 -11.99 -0.52
CA GLY A 183 8.78 -12.46 -0.29
C GLY A 183 8.08 -12.90 -1.59
N GLY A 184 8.22 -12.12 -2.66
CA GLY A 184 7.65 -12.39 -3.99
C GLY A 184 8.16 -13.69 -4.63
N ILE A 185 9.47 -13.96 -4.55
CA ILE A 185 10.06 -15.22 -5.03
C ILE A 185 9.50 -16.40 -4.22
N PHE A 186 9.39 -16.25 -2.90
CA PHE A 186 8.88 -17.30 -2.03
C PHE A 186 7.42 -17.65 -2.36
N THR A 187 6.52 -16.66 -2.38
CA THR A 187 5.08 -16.88 -2.67
C THR A 187 4.87 -17.48 -4.05
N LYS A 188 5.38 -16.84 -5.12
CA LYS A 188 5.06 -17.29 -6.48
C LYS A 188 5.67 -18.65 -6.82
N THR A 189 6.79 -19.02 -6.20
CA THR A 189 7.34 -20.37 -6.37
C THR A 189 6.45 -21.42 -5.72
N ALA A 190 5.91 -21.14 -4.53
CA ALA A 190 5.02 -22.05 -3.81
C ALA A 190 3.66 -22.19 -4.51
N ASP A 191 3.03 -21.06 -4.85
CA ASP A 191 1.77 -20.92 -5.60
C ASP A 191 1.81 -21.74 -6.91
N ILE A 192 2.75 -21.44 -7.81
CA ILE A 192 2.87 -22.15 -9.11
C ILE A 192 3.08 -23.66 -8.90
N SER A 193 3.88 -24.05 -7.90
CA SER A 193 4.16 -25.46 -7.62
C SER A 193 2.92 -26.18 -7.07
N ALA A 194 2.18 -25.53 -6.16
CA ALA A 194 0.97 -26.07 -5.56
C ALA A 194 -0.12 -26.26 -6.61
N ASP A 195 -0.37 -25.23 -7.43
CA ASP A 195 -1.44 -25.23 -8.40
C ASP A 195 -1.18 -26.15 -9.60
N LEU A 196 0.05 -26.16 -10.12
CA LEU A 196 0.38 -27.00 -11.28
C LEU A 196 0.27 -28.50 -10.92
N VAL A 197 0.94 -28.92 -9.85
CA VAL A 197 0.94 -30.33 -9.45
C VAL A 197 -0.43 -30.73 -8.89
N GLY A 198 -1.04 -29.88 -8.06
CA GLY A 198 -2.33 -30.16 -7.43
C GLY A 198 -3.48 -30.20 -8.43
N LYS A 199 -3.76 -29.07 -9.08
CA LYS A 199 -4.96 -28.89 -9.91
C LYS A 199 -4.80 -29.51 -11.31
N VAL A 200 -3.62 -29.37 -11.92
CA VAL A 200 -3.42 -29.77 -13.32
C VAL A 200 -2.97 -31.23 -13.46
N GLU A 201 -2.00 -31.67 -12.67
CA GLU A 201 -1.47 -33.04 -12.78
C GLU A 201 -2.27 -34.08 -11.98
N LEU A 202 -2.62 -33.76 -10.74
CA LEU A 202 -3.29 -34.70 -9.82
C LEU A 202 -4.81 -34.54 -9.77
N GLY A 203 -5.35 -33.41 -10.24
CA GLY A 203 -6.80 -33.12 -10.23
C GLY A 203 -7.39 -33.02 -8.83
N ILE A 204 -6.59 -32.66 -7.82
CA ILE A 204 -7.08 -32.37 -6.46
C ILE A 204 -7.48 -30.89 -6.33
N PRO A 205 -8.38 -30.55 -5.40
CA PRO A 205 -8.74 -29.16 -5.14
C PRO A 205 -7.53 -28.26 -4.86
N GLU A 206 -7.68 -26.98 -5.17
CA GLU A 206 -6.77 -25.92 -4.75
C GLU A 206 -6.77 -25.81 -3.22
N ASP A 207 -5.61 -25.56 -2.61
CA ASP A 207 -5.40 -25.59 -1.14
C ASP A 207 -5.69 -26.94 -0.45
N ASP A 208 -5.74 -28.05 -1.19
CA ASP A 208 -6.00 -29.35 -0.58
C ASP A 208 -4.88 -29.74 0.42
N PRO A 209 -5.23 -30.18 1.66
CA PRO A 209 -4.25 -30.48 2.70
C PRO A 209 -3.32 -31.66 2.39
N ARG A 210 -3.58 -32.43 1.32
CA ARG A 210 -2.69 -33.48 0.82
C ARG A 210 -1.51 -32.92 0.03
N ASN A 211 -1.61 -31.69 -0.47
CA ASN A 211 -0.56 -31.04 -1.24
C ASN A 211 0.45 -30.37 -0.28
N PRO A 212 1.73 -30.82 -0.25
CA PRO A 212 2.72 -30.32 0.70
C PRO A 212 3.13 -28.86 0.43
N ALA A 213 2.83 -28.30 -0.75
CA ALA A 213 3.17 -26.92 -1.09
C ALA A 213 2.20 -25.88 -0.49
N VAL A 214 0.99 -26.28 -0.08
CA VAL A 214 -0.09 -25.36 0.33
C VAL A 214 0.27 -24.51 1.55
N ILE A 215 0.97 -25.07 2.54
CA ILE A 215 1.42 -24.25 3.68
C ILE A 215 2.44 -23.21 3.24
N ALA A 216 3.34 -23.55 2.31
CA ALA A 216 4.32 -22.59 1.80
C ALA A 216 3.63 -21.49 0.97
N ASP A 217 2.59 -21.85 0.23
CA ASP A 217 1.78 -20.92 -0.55
C ASP A 217 1.09 -19.89 0.37
N ASN A 218 0.31 -20.38 1.34
CA ASN A 218 -0.37 -19.50 2.29
C ASN A 218 0.62 -18.69 3.16
N VAL A 219 1.80 -19.24 3.50
CA VAL A 219 2.90 -18.47 4.14
C VAL A 219 3.37 -17.36 3.21
N GLY A 220 3.51 -17.67 1.93
CA GLY A 220 3.88 -16.78 0.84
C GLY A 220 3.02 -15.53 0.79
N ASP A 221 1.70 -15.67 0.83
CA ASP A 221 0.78 -14.52 0.79
C ASP A 221 1.06 -13.53 1.91
N ASN A 222 1.42 -14.02 3.11
CA ASN A 222 1.71 -13.16 4.25
C ASN A 222 3.08 -12.48 4.16
N VAL A 223 4.09 -13.12 3.56
CA VAL A 223 5.45 -12.57 3.50
C VAL A 223 5.70 -11.74 2.24
N GLY A 224 5.12 -12.12 1.12
CA GLY A 224 5.19 -11.39 -0.15
C GLY A 224 4.07 -10.37 -0.27
N ASP A 225 2.84 -10.84 -0.37
CA ASP A 225 1.69 -10.00 -0.72
C ASP A 225 1.21 -9.11 0.44
N VAL A 226 1.61 -9.39 1.69
CA VAL A 226 1.36 -8.50 2.84
C VAL A 226 2.63 -7.76 3.24
N ALA A 227 3.64 -8.43 3.81
CA ALA A 227 4.82 -7.72 4.33
C ALA A 227 5.61 -6.98 3.24
N GLY A 228 5.94 -7.66 2.14
CA GLY A 228 6.69 -7.08 1.02
C GLY A 228 5.95 -5.93 0.35
N MET A 229 4.64 -6.09 0.11
CA MET A 229 3.78 -5.04 -0.44
C MET A 229 3.65 -3.82 0.50
N GLY A 230 3.53 -4.05 1.82
CA GLY A 230 3.49 -2.96 2.79
C GLY A 230 4.74 -2.10 2.76
N ALA A 231 5.90 -2.74 2.66
CA ALA A 231 7.18 -2.05 2.55
C ALA A 231 7.30 -1.25 1.23
N ASP A 232 6.85 -1.84 0.10
CA ASP A 232 6.84 -1.20 -1.22
C ASP A 232 5.96 0.07 -1.28
N LEU A 233 4.79 0.02 -0.66
CA LEU A 233 3.87 1.16 -0.62
C LEU A 233 4.32 2.19 0.42
N ALA A 234 4.93 1.77 1.52
CA ALA A 234 5.61 2.67 2.45
C ALA A 234 6.71 3.47 1.71
N ASP A 235 7.56 2.78 0.96
CA ASP A 235 8.61 3.39 0.15
C ASP A 235 8.03 4.41 -0.84
N SER A 236 7.05 3.99 -1.65
CA SER A 236 6.41 4.89 -2.63
C SER A 236 5.81 6.13 -1.97
N TYR A 237 5.13 5.97 -0.83
CA TYR A 237 4.53 7.07 -0.09
C TYR A 237 5.58 8.02 0.49
N ILE A 238 6.66 7.50 1.07
CA ILE A 238 7.76 8.29 1.62
C ILE A 238 8.48 9.02 0.50
N ALA A 239 8.86 8.31 -0.56
CA ALA A 239 9.61 8.85 -1.69
C ALA A 239 8.87 10.02 -2.35
N SER A 240 7.56 9.91 -2.56
CA SER A 240 6.77 11.00 -3.15
C SER A 240 6.70 12.22 -2.24
N ILE A 241 6.48 12.04 -0.93
CA ILE A 241 6.48 13.17 0.03
C ILE A 241 7.83 13.88 0.02
N VAL A 242 8.92 13.11 0.11
CA VAL A 242 10.27 13.66 0.17
C VAL A 242 10.68 14.33 -1.14
N ALA A 243 10.32 13.76 -2.30
CA ALA A 243 10.58 14.37 -3.60
C ALA A 243 9.95 15.77 -3.68
N VAL A 244 8.69 15.93 -3.25
CA VAL A 244 8.01 17.23 -3.24
C VAL A 244 8.62 18.18 -2.22
N MET A 245 9.03 17.70 -1.04
CA MET A 245 9.77 18.52 -0.08
C MET A 245 11.09 19.03 -0.67
N LEU A 246 11.82 18.21 -1.43
CA LEU A 246 13.07 18.63 -2.09
C LEU A 246 12.81 19.65 -3.22
N LEU A 247 11.78 19.45 -4.03
CA LEU A 247 11.37 20.46 -5.03
C LEU A 247 11.03 21.81 -4.36
N ALA A 248 10.34 21.78 -3.22
CA ALA A 248 10.07 22.99 -2.43
C ALA A 248 11.35 23.68 -1.94
N THR A 249 12.39 22.93 -1.55
CA THR A 249 13.69 23.55 -1.15
C THR A 249 14.36 24.31 -2.29
N ALA A 250 14.18 23.88 -3.54
CA ALA A 250 14.76 24.55 -4.70
C ALA A 250 14.04 25.88 -5.02
N ILE A 251 12.73 25.95 -4.77
CA ILE A 251 11.93 27.17 -4.94
C ILE A 251 12.19 28.14 -3.77
N SER A 252 12.30 27.61 -2.55
CA SER A 252 12.54 28.34 -1.31
C SER A 252 11.59 29.52 -1.10
N GLY A 253 10.48 29.29 -0.39
CA GLY A 253 9.55 30.37 -0.09
C GLY A 253 8.46 29.98 0.89
N THR A 254 7.71 31.00 1.33
CA THR A 254 6.53 30.85 2.16
C THR A 254 5.30 31.30 1.39
N VAL A 255 4.17 30.63 1.59
CA VAL A 255 2.88 31.01 0.99
C VAL A 255 1.84 31.38 2.05
N GLY A 256 0.83 32.14 1.63
CA GLY A 256 -0.36 32.42 2.43
C GLY A 256 -0.06 32.97 3.82
N THR A 257 -0.48 32.21 4.84
CA THR A 257 -0.29 32.53 6.27
C THR A 257 1.16 32.46 6.77
N GLY A 258 2.14 32.25 5.89
CA GLY A 258 3.56 32.10 6.23
C GLY A 258 4.01 30.64 6.31
N ILE A 259 3.26 29.70 5.71
CA ILE A 259 3.66 28.30 5.66
C ILE A 259 4.79 28.10 4.63
N ASP A 260 5.84 27.40 5.02
CA ASP A 260 6.92 27.02 4.11
C ASP A 260 6.39 26.03 3.05
N LEU A 261 6.79 26.20 1.79
CA LEU A 261 6.44 25.26 0.71
C LEU A 261 6.81 23.81 1.05
N ILE A 262 7.91 23.59 1.79
CA ILE A 262 8.37 22.25 2.23
C ILE A 262 7.32 21.55 3.09
N GLN A 263 6.51 22.32 3.81
CA GLN A 263 5.53 21.82 4.76
C GLN A 263 4.19 21.44 4.11
N ILE A 264 3.89 21.96 2.91
CA ILE A 264 2.63 21.68 2.20
C ILE A 264 2.38 20.19 1.94
N PRO A 265 3.34 19.39 1.40
CA PRO A 265 3.12 17.96 1.19
C PRO A 265 2.83 17.21 2.50
N LEU A 266 3.42 17.63 3.63
CA LEU A 266 3.14 17.04 4.94
C LEU A 266 1.70 17.32 5.39
N VAL A 267 1.21 18.54 5.18
CA VAL A 267 -0.18 18.91 5.49
C VAL A 267 -1.16 18.07 4.67
N PHE A 268 -0.95 17.95 3.36
CA PHE A 268 -1.81 17.16 2.47
C PHE A 268 -1.77 15.67 2.83
N ALA A 269 -0.58 15.12 3.09
CA ALA A 269 -0.41 13.75 3.55
C ALA A 269 -1.16 13.48 4.87
N GLY A 270 -1.06 14.38 5.85
CA GLY A 270 -1.79 14.27 7.12
C GLY A 270 -3.31 14.32 6.95
N ILE A 271 -3.82 15.20 6.09
CA ILE A 271 -5.25 15.27 5.75
C ILE A 271 -5.70 13.97 5.06
N GLY A 272 -4.88 13.43 4.17
CA GLY A 272 -5.13 12.17 3.49
C GLY A 272 -5.26 10.96 4.42
N ILE A 273 -4.45 10.92 5.49
CA ILE A 273 -4.59 9.92 6.56
C ILE A 273 -5.95 10.05 7.25
N PHE A 274 -6.37 11.25 7.63
CA PHE A 274 -7.71 11.44 8.23
C PHE A 274 -8.84 10.99 7.31
N ALA A 275 -8.77 11.36 6.03
CA ALA A 275 -9.74 10.91 5.03
C ALA A 275 -9.77 9.38 4.94
N SER A 276 -8.60 8.73 4.93
CA SER A 276 -8.46 7.27 4.86
C SER A 276 -9.04 6.56 6.09
N ILE A 277 -8.83 7.11 7.28
CA ILE A 277 -9.43 6.58 8.52
C ILE A 277 -10.95 6.63 8.44
N LEU A 278 -11.53 7.79 8.09
CA LEU A 278 -12.98 7.93 7.95
C LEU A 278 -13.55 7.02 6.86
N GLY A 279 -12.85 6.88 5.73
CA GLY A 279 -13.20 5.94 4.67
C GLY A 279 -13.23 4.49 5.15
N ALA A 280 -12.21 4.07 5.92
CA ALA A 280 -12.16 2.73 6.52
C ALA A 280 -13.32 2.47 7.50
N PHE A 281 -13.73 3.47 8.29
CA PHE A 281 -14.89 3.34 9.20
C PHE A 281 -16.25 3.36 8.48
N ALA A 282 -16.33 4.03 7.32
CA ALA A 282 -17.55 4.10 6.51
C ALA A 282 -17.85 2.79 5.77
N LEU A 283 -16.85 1.93 5.57
CA LEU A 283 -16.95 0.70 4.80
C LEU A 283 -17.84 -0.36 5.48
N ARG A 284 -18.90 -0.78 4.77
CA ARG A 284 -19.88 -1.77 5.23
C ARG A 284 -20.38 -2.59 4.04
N ILE A 285 -20.77 -3.83 4.30
CA ILE A 285 -21.39 -4.72 3.31
C ILE A 285 -22.66 -5.36 3.90
N GLY A 286 -23.70 -5.47 3.07
CA GLY A 286 -24.92 -6.21 3.39
C GLY A 286 -24.76 -7.72 3.16
N GLU A 287 -25.79 -8.50 3.47
CA GLU A 287 -25.77 -9.97 3.34
C GLU A 287 -25.58 -10.47 1.91
N THR A 288 -26.11 -9.75 0.92
CA THR A 288 -26.00 -10.04 -0.52
C THR A 288 -25.18 -8.99 -1.27
N GLY A 289 -24.30 -8.28 -0.53
CA GLY A 289 -23.47 -7.23 -1.12
C GLY A 289 -22.36 -7.78 -2.01
N ASN A 290 -21.69 -6.90 -2.76
CA ASN A 290 -20.51 -7.24 -3.53
C ASN A 290 -19.26 -6.65 -2.84
N PRO A 291 -18.27 -7.47 -2.44
CA PRO A 291 -17.08 -6.99 -1.74
C PRO A 291 -16.30 -5.95 -2.54
N GLY A 292 -16.08 -6.18 -3.83
CA GLY A 292 -15.37 -5.23 -4.70
C GLY A 292 -16.05 -3.86 -4.77
N LYS A 293 -17.38 -3.82 -4.89
CA LYS A 293 -18.13 -2.55 -4.84
C LYS A 293 -18.01 -1.86 -3.48
N ALA A 294 -17.97 -2.60 -2.38
CA ALA A 294 -17.79 -2.03 -1.05
C ALA A 294 -16.39 -1.41 -0.88
N LEU A 295 -15.34 -2.10 -1.34
CA LEU A 295 -13.96 -1.59 -1.36
C LEU A 295 -13.85 -0.32 -2.21
N ASN A 296 -14.40 -0.35 -3.44
CA ASN A 296 -14.43 0.80 -4.34
C ASN A 296 -15.19 2.00 -3.75
N LEU A 297 -16.34 1.75 -3.09
CA LEU A 297 -17.10 2.80 -2.43
C LEU A 297 -16.28 3.49 -1.32
N GLY A 298 -15.54 2.72 -0.53
CA GLY A 298 -14.63 3.28 0.47
C GLY A 298 -13.59 4.21 -0.17
N THR A 299 -13.00 3.79 -1.28
CA THR A 299 -12.03 4.60 -2.04
C THR A 299 -12.66 5.91 -2.49
N TYR A 300 -13.85 5.88 -3.09
CA TYR A 300 -14.54 7.10 -3.53
C TYR A 300 -14.88 8.04 -2.37
N ILE A 301 -15.37 7.51 -1.24
CA ILE A 301 -15.63 8.30 -0.04
C ILE A 301 -14.34 8.98 0.43
N THR A 302 -13.23 8.25 0.45
CA THR A 302 -11.91 8.78 0.85
C THR A 302 -11.44 9.88 -0.09
N CYS A 303 -11.56 9.71 -1.41
CA CYS A 303 -11.23 10.75 -2.39
C CYS A 303 -12.05 12.02 -2.17
N ILE A 304 -13.36 11.89 -1.96
CA ILE A 304 -14.26 13.03 -1.73
C ILE A 304 -13.89 13.75 -0.43
N LEU A 305 -13.70 13.01 0.67
CA LEU A 305 -13.29 13.58 1.96
C LEU A 305 -11.94 14.28 1.86
N PHE A 306 -10.96 13.67 1.19
CA PHE A 306 -9.65 14.26 0.95
C PHE A 306 -9.77 15.58 0.15
N GLY A 307 -10.55 15.60 -0.94
CA GLY A 307 -10.79 16.82 -1.72
C GLY A 307 -11.44 17.94 -0.91
N ILE A 308 -12.44 17.62 -0.08
CA ILE A 308 -13.12 18.59 0.79
C ILE A 308 -12.17 19.12 1.87
N PHE A 309 -11.46 18.23 2.58
CA PHE A 309 -10.58 18.64 3.68
C PHE A 309 -9.36 19.43 3.19
N THR A 310 -8.78 19.05 2.06
CA THR A 310 -7.68 19.82 1.44
C THR A 310 -8.15 21.15 0.89
N LEU A 311 -9.38 21.25 0.38
CA LEU A 311 -9.99 22.51 -0.03
C LEU A 311 -10.13 23.47 1.16
N ILE A 312 -10.65 22.95 2.28
CA ILE A 312 -10.78 23.71 3.53
C ILE A 312 -9.40 24.19 4.02
N ALA A 313 -8.41 23.29 4.05
CA ALA A 313 -7.05 23.65 4.46
C ALA A 313 -6.42 24.69 3.52
N THR A 314 -6.64 24.56 2.21
CA THR A 314 -6.14 25.51 1.20
C THR A 314 -6.72 26.91 1.43
N TYR A 315 -8.03 26.99 1.70
CA TYR A 315 -8.69 28.26 2.00
C TYR A 315 -8.17 28.91 3.29
N TYR A 316 -8.09 28.15 4.40
CA TYR A 316 -7.67 28.71 5.69
C TYR A 316 -6.18 29.05 5.76
N LEU A 317 -5.31 28.23 5.17
CA LEU A 317 -3.87 28.46 5.16
C LEU A 317 -3.44 29.44 4.05
N GLN A 318 -4.38 29.82 3.19
CA GLN A 318 -4.16 30.67 2.01
C GLN A 318 -3.11 30.09 1.05
N ILE A 319 -3.12 28.76 0.89
CA ILE A 319 -2.28 28.07 -0.09
C ILE A 319 -2.78 28.45 -1.49
N PRO A 320 -1.89 28.72 -2.47
CA PRO A 320 -2.29 28.98 -3.84
C PRO A 320 -3.22 27.89 -4.40
N TRP A 321 -4.36 28.30 -4.93
CA TRP A 321 -5.40 27.41 -5.47
C TRP A 321 -4.89 26.47 -6.56
N GLN A 322 -3.84 26.89 -7.28
CA GLN A 322 -3.17 26.11 -8.30
C GLN A 322 -2.52 24.84 -7.73
N LEU A 323 -1.93 24.91 -6.52
CA LEU A 323 -1.32 23.76 -5.86
C LEU A 323 -2.36 22.75 -5.40
N TRP A 324 -3.47 23.22 -4.86
CA TRP A 324 -4.62 22.36 -4.55
C TRP A 324 -5.19 21.73 -5.82
N GLY A 325 -5.40 22.53 -6.86
CA GLY A 325 -5.89 22.05 -8.15
C GLY A 325 -4.98 20.99 -8.77
N ALA A 326 -3.65 21.14 -8.67
CA ALA A 326 -2.70 20.12 -9.08
C ALA A 326 -2.86 18.80 -8.29
N GLY A 327 -3.03 18.89 -6.97
CA GLY A 327 -3.37 17.74 -6.14
C GLY A 327 -4.67 17.05 -6.56
N ILE A 328 -5.73 17.81 -6.87
CA ILE A 328 -7.01 17.24 -7.34
C ILE A 328 -6.89 16.59 -8.72
N VAL A 329 -6.05 17.14 -9.61
CA VAL A 329 -5.76 16.55 -10.92
C VAL A 329 -5.09 15.18 -10.74
N GLY A 330 -4.10 15.08 -9.85
CA GLY A 330 -3.46 13.81 -9.50
C GLY A 330 -4.40 12.79 -8.86
N LEU A 331 -5.26 13.23 -7.92
CA LEU A 331 -6.31 12.39 -7.33
C LEU A 331 -7.27 11.85 -8.40
N SER A 332 -7.67 12.71 -9.34
CA SER A 332 -8.56 12.36 -10.46
C SER A 332 -7.91 11.33 -11.39
N ALA A 333 -6.62 11.49 -11.69
CA ALA A 333 -5.85 10.51 -12.44
C ALA A 333 -5.80 9.15 -11.71
N GLY A 334 -5.64 9.16 -10.39
CA GLY A 334 -5.68 7.94 -9.57
C GLY A 334 -7.03 7.22 -9.68
N ILE A 335 -8.13 7.95 -9.61
CA ILE A 335 -9.49 7.39 -9.81
C ILE A 335 -9.64 6.74 -11.19
N ILE A 336 -9.13 7.40 -12.25
CA ILE A 336 -9.18 6.86 -13.62
C ILE A 336 -8.36 5.57 -13.72
N ILE A 337 -7.16 5.55 -13.14
CA ILE A 337 -6.28 4.37 -13.11
C ILE A 337 -6.95 3.23 -12.35
N GLY A 338 -7.53 3.50 -11.18
CA GLY A 338 -8.24 2.51 -10.39
C GLY A 338 -9.46 1.94 -11.12
N THR A 339 -10.28 2.80 -11.72
CA THR A 339 -11.46 2.38 -12.49
C THR A 339 -11.08 1.57 -13.73
N THR A 340 -9.98 1.93 -14.38
CA THR A 340 -9.45 1.17 -15.52
C THR A 340 -8.94 -0.18 -15.06
N SER A 341 -8.19 -0.23 -13.96
CA SER A 341 -7.67 -1.49 -13.39
C SER A 341 -8.83 -2.43 -13.01
N ASP A 342 -9.88 -1.92 -12.37
CA ASP A 342 -11.14 -2.66 -12.10
C ASP A 342 -11.74 -3.24 -13.39
N TYR A 343 -11.83 -2.44 -14.45
CA TYR A 343 -12.41 -2.88 -15.72
C TYR A 343 -11.64 -4.05 -16.37
N PHE A 344 -10.31 -4.04 -16.28
CA PHE A 344 -9.46 -5.07 -16.90
C PHE A 344 -9.24 -6.31 -16.03
N THR A 345 -9.54 -6.24 -14.72
CA THR A 345 -9.23 -7.33 -13.76
C THR A 345 -10.43 -7.93 -13.04
N SER A 346 -11.59 -7.26 -13.02
CA SER A 346 -12.79 -7.80 -12.37
C SER A 346 -13.50 -8.86 -13.22
N GLU A 347 -13.87 -9.99 -12.59
CA GLU A 347 -14.50 -11.16 -13.23
C GLU A 347 -15.80 -10.88 -13.97
N GLY A 348 -16.54 -9.83 -13.58
CA GLY A 348 -17.78 -9.42 -14.23
C GLY A 348 -17.59 -8.55 -15.49
N LYS A 349 -16.35 -8.30 -15.91
CA LYS A 349 -16.04 -7.36 -16.99
C LYS A 349 -15.60 -8.09 -18.26
N LYS A 350 -15.82 -7.41 -19.39
CA LYS A 350 -15.60 -7.96 -20.74
C LYS A 350 -14.18 -8.52 -20.96
N PRO A 351 -13.08 -7.87 -20.51
CA PRO A 351 -11.73 -8.42 -20.71
C PRO A 351 -11.51 -9.77 -20.03
N VAL A 352 -11.95 -9.90 -18.77
CA VAL A 352 -11.79 -11.14 -18.00
C VAL A 352 -12.71 -12.24 -18.52
N LEU A 353 -13.98 -11.92 -18.78
CA LEU A 353 -14.94 -12.87 -19.35
C LEU A 353 -14.46 -13.45 -20.69
N LYS A 354 -13.88 -12.62 -21.56
CA LYS A 354 -13.32 -13.08 -22.84
C LYS A 354 -12.07 -13.92 -22.68
N THR A 355 -11.25 -13.63 -21.68
CA THR A 355 -10.06 -14.44 -21.35
C THR A 355 -10.47 -15.81 -20.83
N ALA A 356 -11.46 -15.87 -19.94
CA ALA A 356 -12.06 -17.12 -19.49
C ALA A 356 -12.70 -17.91 -20.65
N GLU A 357 -13.42 -17.23 -21.56
CA GLU A 357 -13.98 -17.88 -22.75
C GLU A 357 -12.90 -18.46 -23.67
N ALA A 358 -11.77 -17.77 -23.85
CA ALA A 358 -10.64 -18.25 -24.63
C ALA A 358 -9.98 -19.52 -24.08
N SER A 359 -10.20 -19.83 -22.80
CA SER A 359 -9.75 -21.09 -22.18
C SER A 359 -10.45 -22.32 -22.76
N LYS A 360 -11.64 -22.18 -23.35
CA LYS A 360 -12.34 -23.27 -24.06
C LYS A 360 -11.56 -23.78 -25.29
N SER A 361 -10.69 -22.94 -25.86
CA SER A 361 -9.85 -23.29 -27.01
C SER A 361 -8.45 -23.77 -26.61
N GLY A 362 -8.11 -23.74 -25.32
CA GLY A 362 -6.83 -24.22 -24.77
C GLY A 362 -6.00 -23.13 -24.09
N ALA A 363 -4.91 -23.55 -23.46
CA ALA A 363 -4.03 -22.67 -22.68
C ALA A 363 -3.35 -21.59 -23.54
N ALA A 364 -2.96 -21.91 -24.78
CA ALA A 364 -2.29 -20.97 -25.67
C ALA A 364 -3.17 -19.76 -26.01
N THR A 365 -4.45 -19.99 -26.35
CA THR A 365 -5.41 -18.91 -26.63
C THR A 365 -5.71 -18.10 -25.37
N ASN A 366 -5.84 -18.76 -24.21
CA ASN A 366 -5.99 -18.07 -22.93
C ASN A 366 -4.83 -17.09 -22.66
N ILE A 367 -3.58 -17.57 -22.76
CA ILE A 367 -2.38 -16.74 -22.53
C ILE A 367 -2.32 -15.57 -23.52
N ILE A 368 -2.54 -15.80 -24.82
CA ILE A 368 -2.49 -14.74 -25.83
C ILE A 368 -3.58 -13.69 -25.59
N THR A 369 -4.81 -14.12 -25.26
CA THR A 369 -5.91 -13.19 -24.98
C THR A 369 -5.64 -12.38 -23.72
N GLY A 370 -5.20 -13.02 -22.63
CA GLY A 370 -4.83 -12.32 -21.39
C GLY A 370 -3.68 -11.33 -21.60
N PHE A 371 -2.63 -11.73 -22.31
CA PHE A 371 -1.50 -10.85 -22.63
C PHE A 371 -1.93 -9.64 -23.48
N SER A 372 -2.78 -9.85 -24.48
CA SER A 372 -3.32 -8.77 -25.31
C SER A 372 -4.12 -7.75 -24.51
N TYR A 373 -5.01 -8.20 -23.61
CA TYR A 373 -5.73 -7.30 -22.71
C TYR A 373 -4.81 -6.61 -21.70
N GLY A 374 -3.77 -7.30 -21.24
CA GLY A 374 -2.70 -6.72 -20.43
C GLY A 374 -2.06 -5.51 -21.13
N LEU A 375 -1.64 -5.67 -22.39
CA LEU A 375 -1.07 -4.56 -23.18
C LEU A 375 -2.06 -3.40 -23.38
N GLN A 376 -3.33 -3.71 -23.66
CA GLN A 376 -4.38 -2.69 -23.81
C GLN A 376 -4.64 -1.93 -22.51
N SER A 377 -4.53 -2.59 -21.36
CA SER A 377 -4.80 -2.00 -20.05
C SER A 377 -3.84 -0.88 -19.66
N VAL A 378 -2.65 -0.83 -20.27
CA VAL A 378 -1.60 0.16 -19.99
C VAL A 378 -1.92 1.53 -20.60
N PHE A 379 -2.70 1.58 -21.68
CA PHE A 379 -2.93 2.82 -22.43
C PHE A 379 -3.66 3.91 -21.61
N PRO A 380 -4.79 3.63 -20.92
CA PRO A 380 -5.47 4.67 -20.16
C PRO A 380 -4.63 5.21 -18.97
N PRO A 381 -3.93 4.39 -18.17
CA PRO A 381 -3.01 4.89 -17.15
C PRO A 381 -1.89 5.79 -17.69
N LEU A 382 -1.23 5.40 -18.79
CA LEU A 382 -0.18 6.24 -19.40
C LEU A 382 -0.72 7.60 -19.85
N LEU A 383 -1.87 7.61 -20.52
CA LEU A 383 -2.52 8.84 -20.95
C LEU A 383 -2.95 9.69 -19.74
N GLY A 384 -3.48 9.05 -18.69
CA GLY A 384 -3.88 9.70 -17.44
C GLY A 384 -2.71 10.39 -16.75
N ILE A 385 -1.56 9.72 -16.62
CA ILE A 385 -0.32 10.29 -16.04
C ILE A 385 0.17 11.47 -16.88
N GLY A 386 0.26 11.32 -18.21
CA GLY A 386 0.73 12.38 -19.10
C GLY A 386 -0.16 13.63 -19.08
N ILE A 387 -1.49 13.45 -19.12
CA ILE A 387 -2.44 14.56 -19.02
C ILE A 387 -2.36 15.19 -17.64
N ALA A 388 -2.30 14.41 -16.56
CA ALA A 388 -2.23 14.93 -15.21
C ALA A 388 -0.96 15.76 -14.98
N ALA A 389 0.19 15.27 -15.45
CA ALA A 389 1.46 15.99 -15.39
C ALA A 389 1.38 17.31 -16.18
N ALA A 390 0.89 17.27 -17.43
CA ALA A 390 0.76 18.47 -18.25
C ALA A 390 -0.18 19.51 -17.62
N VAL A 391 -1.35 19.09 -17.16
CA VAL A 391 -2.33 19.99 -16.53
C VAL A 391 -1.76 20.57 -15.23
N ALA A 392 -1.16 19.75 -14.36
CA ALA A 392 -0.56 20.21 -13.11
C ALA A 392 0.60 21.20 -13.36
N TYR A 393 1.43 20.92 -14.36
CA TYR A 393 2.53 21.78 -14.80
C TYR A 393 2.02 23.16 -15.24
N PHE A 394 1.11 23.20 -16.22
CA PHE A 394 0.59 24.46 -16.75
C PHE A 394 -0.27 25.22 -15.74
N LEU A 395 -0.94 24.51 -14.83
CA LEU A 395 -1.74 25.13 -13.77
C LEU A 395 -0.84 25.89 -12.78
N CYS A 396 0.33 25.35 -12.43
CA CYS A 396 1.22 25.95 -11.43
C CYS A 396 2.29 26.86 -12.03
N ASN A 397 2.57 26.78 -13.34
CA ASN A 397 3.52 27.63 -14.04
C ASN A 397 3.33 29.16 -13.80
N PRO A 398 2.10 29.71 -13.72
CA PRO A 398 1.90 31.13 -13.44
C PRO A 398 2.35 31.61 -12.06
N LEU A 399 2.64 30.70 -11.11
CA LEU A 399 3.07 31.05 -9.75
C LEU A 399 4.53 31.51 -9.68
N GLY A 400 5.33 31.22 -10.70
CA GLY A 400 6.74 31.60 -10.76
C GLY A 400 7.67 30.44 -11.15
N GLU A 401 8.96 30.71 -11.12
CA GLU A 401 9.99 29.73 -11.47
C GLU A 401 9.96 28.52 -10.52
N GLY A 402 10.12 27.31 -11.05
CA GLY A 402 10.10 26.05 -10.31
C GLY A 402 8.71 25.53 -9.91
N TYR A 403 7.68 26.39 -9.85
CA TYR A 403 6.33 25.97 -9.44
C TYR A 403 5.66 25.00 -10.42
N ALA A 404 6.04 25.01 -11.69
CA ALA A 404 5.47 24.09 -12.68
C ALA A 404 5.78 22.62 -12.33
N VAL A 405 7.03 22.29 -12.04
CA VAL A 405 7.46 20.93 -11.65
C VAL A 405 6.96 20.61 -10.24
N PHE A 406 6.96 21.59 -9.33
CA PHE A 406 6.34 21.41 -8.00
C PHE A 406 4.85 21.08 -8.10
N GLY A 407 4.13 21.64 -9.08
CA GLY A 407 2.76 21.26 -9.41
C GLY A 407 2.61 19.79 -9.78
N VAL A 408 3.51 19.25 -10.62
CA VAL A 408 3.54 17.81 -10.95
C VAL A 408 3.76 16.97 -9.68
N GLY A 409 4.69 17.38 -8.82
CA GLY A 409 4.90 16.78 -7.51
C GLY A 409 3.65 16.80 -6.64
N MET A 410 2.94 17.94 -6.58
CA MET A 410 1.67 18.05 -5.84
C MET A 410 0.57 17.14 -6.40
N ALA A 411 0.58 16.86 -7.71
CA ALA A 411 -0.31 15.86 -8.30
C ALA A 411 0.03 14.44 -7.80
N ALA A 412 1.32 14.09 -7.70
CA ALA A 412 1.73 12.82 -7.10
C ALA A 412 1.25 12.69 -5.63
N ILE A 413 1.36 13.78 -4.86
CA ILE A 413 0.85 13.84 -3.47
C ILE A 413 -0.66 13.66 -3.42
N GLY A 414 -1.39 14.32 -4.33
CA GLY A 414 -2.84 14.16 -4.43
C GLY A 414 -3.28 12.72 -4.68
N MET A 415 -2.53 11.98 -5.50
CA MET A 415 -2.79 10.56 -5.76
C MET A 415 -2.49 9.66 -4.56
N LEU A 416 -1.36 9.88 -3.87
CA LEU A 416 -0.91 9.02 -2.76
C LEU A 416 -1.42 9.42 -1.38
N SER A 417 -2.04 10.59 -1.22
CA SER A 417 -2.55 11.00 0.09
C SER A 417 -3.65 10.06 0.61
N ILE A 418 -4.37 9.36 -0.27
CA ILE A 418 -5.40 8.37 0.10
C ILE A 418 -4.86 6.94 0.25
N VAL A 419 -3.54 6.74 0.13
CA VAL A 419 -2.94 5.40 0.03
C VAL A 419 -3.20 4.53 1.26
N GLY A 420 -3.50 5.12 2.42
CA GLY A 420 -3.87 4.38 3.62
C GLY A 420 -5.08 3.45 3.38
N LEU A 421 -6.12 3.92 2.70
CA LEU A 421 -7.25 3.06 2.35
C LEU A 421 -6.92 2.12 1.19
N ILE A 422 -6.13 2.55 0.21
CA ILE A 422 -5.76 1.70 -0.93
C ILE A 422 -4.96 0.48 -0.45
N ILE A 423 -3.95 0.67 0.42
CA ILE A 423 -3.20 -0.42 1.07
C ILE A 423 -4.14 -1.29 1.90
N SER A 424 -5.11 -0.69 2.59
CA SER A 424 -6.09 -1.46 3.38
C SER A 424 -6.91 -2.42 2.51
N ASN A 425 -7.33 -1.97 1.33
CA ASN A 425 -8.05 -2.78 0.35
C ASN A 425 -7.16 -3.85 -0.29
N ASP A 426 -5.87 -3.55 -0.49
CA ASP A 426 -4.93 -4.51 -1.06
C ASP A 426 -4.60 -5.63 -0.06
N ALA A 427 -4.21 -5.24 1.17
CA ALA A 427 -3.92 -6.15 2.27
C ALA A 427 -5.11 -7.03 2.67
N TYR A 428 -6.34 -6.60 2.36
CA TYR A 428 -7.53 -7.43 2.50
C TYR A 428 -7.44 -8.71 1.65
N GLY A 429 -6.90 -8.63 0.42
CA GLY A 429 -6.84 -9.75 -0.52
C GLY A 429 -6.11 -10.97 0.04
N PRO A 430 -4.80 -10.87 0.37
CA PRO A 430 -4.03 -11.99 0.93
C PRO A 430 -4.64 -12.59 2.21
N ILE A 431 -5.36 -11.79 3.00
CA ILE A 431 -6.02 -12.28 4.22
C ILE A 431 -7.20 -13.20 3.87
N VAL A 432 -8.00 -12.83 2.87
CA VAL A 432 -9.15 -13.63 2.45
C VAL A 432 -8.75 -14.82 1.57
N ASP A 433 -7.66 -14.69 0.83
CA ASP A 433 -6.96 -15.77 0.13
C ASP A 433 -6.55 -16.88 1.10
N ASN A 434 -5.78 -16.54 2.14
CA ASN A 434 -5.48 -17.45 3.23
C ASN A 434 -6.73 -17.97 3.97
N SER A 435 -7.81 -17.18 4.04
CA SER A 435 -9.06 -17.62 4.66
C SER A 435 -9.70 -18.75 3.86
N ARG A 436 -9.65 -18.64 2.53
CA ARG A 436 -10.09 -19.65 1.57
C ARG A 436 -9.26 -20.93 1.71
N GLY A 437 -7.93 -20.81 1.73
CA GLY A 437 -7.05 -21.96 1.95
C GLY A 437 -7.24 -22.65 3.30
N ILE A 438 -7.46 -21.90 4.39
CA ILE A 438 -7.79 -22.48 5.70
C ILE A 438 -9.16 -23.16 5.68
N ALA A 439 -10.14 -22.63 4.95
CA ALA A 439 -11.47 -23.22 4.85
C ALA A 439 -11.44 -24.58 4.16
N GLU A 440 -10.65 -24.72 3.08
CA GLU A 440 -10.42 -25.98 2.38
C GLU A 440 -9.68 -26.98 3.27
N GLN A 441 -8.52 -26.60 3.82
CA GLN A 441 -7.68 -27.47 4.66
C GLN A 441 -8.36 -27.95 5.95
N ALA A 442 -9.35 -27.19 6.44
CA ALA A 442 -10.15 -27.53 7.62
C ALA A 442 -11.49 -28.20 7.28
N GLY A 443 -11.83 -28.36 5.99
CA GLY A 443 -13.07 -29.01 5.54
C GLY A 443 -14.33 -28.29 6.02
N LEU A 444 -14.40 -26.97 5.88
CA LEU A 444 -15.52 -26.16 6.39
C LEU A 444 -16.81 -26.24 5.55
N GLY A 445 -16.75 -26.87 4.37
CA GLY A 445 -17.87 -27.10 3.48
C GLY A 445 -17.96 -26.10 2.32
N GLU A 446 -18.65 -26.49 1.25
CA GLU A 446 -18.70 -25.75 -0.02
C GLU A 446 -19.30 -24.34 0.11
N GLU A 447 -20.26 -24.13 1.02
CA GLU A 447 -20.85 -22.80 1.23
C GLU A 447 -19.83 -21.79 1.78
N VAL A 448 -18.97 -22.24 2.69
CA VAL A 448 -17.91 -21.41 3.26
C VAL A 448 -16.86 -21.11 2.20
N ILE A 449 -16.45 -22.12 1.43
CA ILE A 449 -15.49 -21.99 0.33
C ILE A 449 -16.00 -20.97 -0.69
N ARG A 450 -17.25 -21.08 -1.12
CA ARG A 450 -17.87 -20.12 -2.06
C ARG A 450 -17.83 -18.68 -1.54
N ILE A 451 -18.14 -18.46 -0.25
CA ILE A 451 -18.08 -17.13 0.35
C ILE A 451 -16.64 -16.61 0.36
N THR A 452 -15.66 -17.45 0.69
CA THR A 452 -14.25 -17.04 0.69
C THR A 452 -13.71 -16.82 -0.72
N ASP A 453 -14.15 -17.57 -1.73
CA ASP A 453 -13.81 -17.34 -3.14
C ASP A 453 -14.38 -15.98 -3.61
N GLU A 454 -15.62 -15.62 -3.25
CA GLU A 454 -16.19 -14.30 -3.57
C GLU A 454 -15.40 -13.15 -2.92
N LEU A 455 -14.88 -13.37 -1.71
CA LEU A 455 -14.04 -12.40 -1.02
C LEU A 455 -12.68 -12.27 -1.71
N ASP A 456 -12.06 -13.38 -2.10
CA ASP A 456 -10.75 -13.43 -2.75
C ASP A 456 -10.76 -12.82 -4.16
N ALA A 457 -11.77 -13.14 -4.97
CA ALA A 457 -11.95 -12.53 -6.29
C ALA A 457 -11.98 -10.99 -6.24
N ALA A 458 -12.62 -10.43 -5.21
CA ALA A 458 -12.60 -8.99 -4.96
C ALA A 458 -11.22 -8.49 -4.48
N GLY A 459 -10.51 -9.29 -3.69
CA GLY A 459 -9.13 -9.04 -3.28
C GLY A 459 -8.16 -8.97 -4.47
N ASN A 460 -8.30 -9.86 -5.45
CA ASN A 460 -7.50 -9.87 -6.68
C ASN A 460 -7.69 -8.59 -7.51
N THR A 461 -8.93 -8.10 -7.59
CA THR A 461 -9.20 -6.80 -8.23
C THR A 461 -8.59 -5.65 -7.42
N ALA A 462 -8.68 -5.68 -6.09
CA ALA A 462 -8.09 -4.66 -5.22
C ALA A 462 -6.54 -4.61 -5.32
N LYS A 463 -5.88 -5.78 -5.37
CA LYS A 463 -4.43 -5.92 -5.67
C LYS A 463 -4.05 -5.20 -6.96
N ALA A 464 -4.84 -5.37 -8.03
CA ALA A 464 -4.58 -4.73 -9.31
C ALA A 464 -4.78 -3.21 -9.26
N ILE A 465 -5.85 -2.73 -8.60
CA ILE A 465 -6.11 -1.30 -8.40
C ILE A 465 -4.94 -0.65 -7.66
N ASN A 466 -4.49 -1.24 -6.55
CA ASN A 466 -3.37 -0.68 -5.78
C ASN A 466 -2.07 -0.62 -6.58
N LYS A 467 -1.72 -1.68 -7.32
CA LYS A 467 -0.56 -1.66 -8.24
C LYS A 467 -0.67 -0.53 -9.26
N GLY A 468 -1.88 -0.28 -9.79
CA GLY A 468 -2.16 0.86 -10.66
C GLY A 468 -1.87 2.20 -9.98
N PHE A 469 -2.33 2.41 -8.74
CA PHE A 469 -2.04 3.62 -7.96
C PHE A 469 -0.55 3.79 -7.68
N ALA A 470 0.15 2.73 -7.27
CA ALA A 470 1.58 2.76 -7.00
C ALA A 470 2.38 3.16 -8.25
N ILE A 471 2.11 2.52 -9.40
CA ILE A 471 2.78 2.83 -10.67
C ILE A 471 2.41 4.23 -11.16
N GLY A 472 1.13 4.62 -11.05
CA GLY A 472 0.67 5.94 -11.46
C GLY A 472 1.34 7.07 -10.69
N ALA A 473 1.46 6.91 -9.37
CA ALA A 473 2.10 7.89 -8.51
C ALA A 473 3.62 7.90 -8.68
N ALA A 474 4.25 6.74 -8.81
CA ALA A 474 5.67 6.65 -9.15
C ALA A 474 5.96 7.35 -10.49
N GLY A 475 5.10 7.13 -11.49
CA GLY A 475 5.19 7.82 -12.78
C GLY A 475 5.14 9.34 -12.66
N LEU A 476 4.22 9.89 -11.84
CA LEU A 476 4.17 11.33 -11.56
C LEU A 476 5.33 11.84 -10.69
N THR A 477 5.89 10.99 -9.82
CA THR A 477 6.98 11.38 -8.91
C THR A 477 8.33 11.43 -9.63
N VAL A 478 8.51 10.57 -10.64
CA VAL A 478 9.74 10.51 -11.45
C VAL A 478 9.84 11.67 -12.44
N ILE A 479 8.69 12.16 -12.94
CA ILE A 479 8.58 13.36 -13.79
C ILE A 479 8.82 14.60 -12.94
#